data_AF-A0A952TRQ3-F1
#
_entry.id   AF-A0A952TRQ3-F1
#
_cell.length_a   1.000
_cell.length_b   1.000
_cell.length_c   1.000
_cell.angle_alpha   90.00
_cell.angle_beta   90.00
_cell.angle_gamma   90.00
#
_symmetry.space_group_name_H-M   'P 1'
#
loop_
_entity.id
_entity.type
_entity.pdbx_description
1 polymer ?
#
loop_
_entity_poly.entity_id
_entity_poly.type
_entity_poly.pdbx_seq_one_letter_code
_entity_poly.pdbx_strand_id
1 'polypeptide(L)'
;MQHGPQKGSLTLAKLSPRLLRVWSLFLWSVVVLSLIRIEYVLWNLPQLKSQPVSHLFKAMLVGVRFDLAAAAWLILPLVLLTLIPWPLRWNRIWSGAVLTLFLLIQIPFWIVNLIDVEFVNFVGRRMTSDVLFILGEAQGKAGGFVSAYGLLLLFGVLMTAIGAVGGAVIFQWSKDFRWGRDWGWKRRALLGLFSVIALVVMTRGGFQKKPLHFVNAQIFQYPGLNLVVLNSTFTVLKSIGQKQVPKLT
;
A
#
# COMPACT_ATOMS: atom_id res chain seq x y z
N MET A 1 -21.28 0.78 56.58
CA MET A 1 -21.07 1.31 55.20
C MET A 1 -19.64 1.01 54.79
N GLN A 2 -19.39 -0.08 54.08
CA GLN A 2 -18.06 -0.40 53.54
C GLN A 2 -18.07 -0.14 52.03
N HIS A 3 -17.66 1.07 51.63
CA HIS A 3 -17.28 1.34 50.26
C HIS A 3 -15.88 0.77 50.03
N GLY A 4 -15.81 -0.51 49.65
CA GLY A 4 -14.60 -1.08 49.06
C GLY A 4 -14.31 -0.40 47.72
N PRO A 5 -13.05 -0.08 47.39
CA PRO A 5 -12.72 0.58 46.14
C PRO A 5 -13.12 -0.34 44.98
N GLN A 6 -14.03 0.13 44.12
CA GLN A 6 -14.31 -0.52 42.85
C GLN A 6 -13.00 -0.53 42.05
N LYS A 7 -12.30 -1.68 42.05
CA LYS A 7 -11.26 -1.96 41.07
C LYS A 7 -11.93 -1.84 39.70
N GLY A 8 -11.76 -0.69 39.06
CA GLY A 8 -12.21 -0.46 37.69
C GLY A 8 -11.54 -1.49 36.80
N SER A 9 -12.22 -2.61 36.55
CA SER A 9 -11.71 -3.66 35.70
C SER A 9 -11.44 -3.05 34.32
N LEU A 10 -10.18 -3.03 33.90
CA LEU A 10 -9.78 -2.50 32.61
C LEU A 10 -10.35 -3.39 31.50
N THR A 11 -11.57 -3.07 31.06
CA THR A 11 -12.21 -3.74 29.93
C THR A 11 -11.38 -3.47 28.68
N LEU A 12 -10.77 -4.51 28.12
CA LEU A 12 -9.97 -4.41 26.89
C LEU A 12 -10.87 -4.31 25.67
N ALA A 13 -10.43 -3.55 24.67
CA ALA A 13 -11.12 -3.50 23.38
C ALA A 13 -11.07 -4.86 22.68
N LYS A 14 -12.10 -5.17 21.88
CA LYS A 14 -12.15 -6.40 21.09
C LYS A 14 -11.16 -6.31 19.91
N LEU A 15 -10.34 -7.35 19.74
CA LEU A 15 -9.35 -7.40 18.65
C LEU A 15 -10.00 -7.65 17.28
N SER A 16 -11.03 -8.49 17.21
CA SER A 16 -11.63 -8.89 15.91
C SER A 16 -12.21 -7.72 15.11
N PRO A 17 -13.00 -6.77 15.67
CA PRO A 17 -13.49 -5.64 14.89
C PRO A 17 -12.36 -4.70 14.47
N ARG A 18 -11.30 -4.59 15.28
CA ARG A 18 -10.15 -3.74 14.96
C ARG A 18 -9.34 -4.30 13.79
N LEU A 19 -9.07 -5.60 13.81
CA LEU A 19 -8.43 -6.28 12.69
C LEU A 19 -9.26 -6.18 11.42
N LEU A 20 -10.59 -6.33 11.50
CA LEU A 20 -11.46 -6.13 10.34
C LEU A 20 -11.25 -4.74 9.72
N ARG A 21 -11.27 -3.68 10.53
CA ARG A 21 -11.08 -2.30 10.04
C ARG A 21 -9.72 -2.11 9.35
N VAL A 22 -8.65 -2.69 9.90
CA VAL A 22 -7.30 -2.64 9.29
C VAL A 22 -7.22 -3.48 8.01
N TRP A 23 -7.85 -4.65 7.98
CA TRP A 23 -7.93 -5.46 6.75
C TRP A 23 -8.78 -4.81 5.66
N SER A 24 -9.82 -4.05 6.02
CA SER A 24 -10.56 -3.22 5.05
C SER A 24 -9.68 -2.12 4.45
N LEU A 25 -8.85 -1.47 5.27
CA LEU A 25 -7.84 -0.51 4.79
C LEU A 25 -6.80 -1.18 3.87
N PHE A 26 -6.34 -2.39 4.22
CA PHE A 26 -5.43 -3.16 3.34
C PHE A 26 -6.06 -3.42 1.97
N LEU A 27 -7.29 -3.94 1.94
CA LEU A 27 -7.99 -4.21 0.67
C LEU A 27 -8.19 -2.93 -0.13
N TRP A 28 -8.53 -1.83 0.54
CA TRP A 28 -8.64 -0.53 -0.10
C TRP A 28 -7.30 -0.07 -0.70
N SER A 29 -6.17 -0.23 0.00
CA SER A 29 -4.85 0.09 -0.54
C SER A 29 -4.53 -0.68 -1.82
N VAL A 30 -4.92 -1.95 -1.90
CA VAL A 30 -4.73 -2.78 -3.11
C VAL A 30 -5.58 -2.25 -4.26
N VAL A 31 -6.83 -1.85 -4.00
CA VAL A 31 -7.71 -1.22 -4.99
C VAL A 31 -7.10 0.09 -5.50
N VAL A 32 -6.63 0.97 -4.62
CA VAL A 32 -6.00 2.25 -5.01
C VAL A 32 -4.75 2.01 -5.86
N LEU A 33 -3.87 1.08 -5.47
CA LEU A 33 -2.69 0.74 -6.28
C LEU A 33 -3.07 0.18 -7.66
N SER A 34 -4.14 -0.62 -7.73
CA SER A 34 -4.65 -1.15 -9.01
C SER A 34 -5.23 -0.03 -9.89
N LEU A 35 -5.91 0.95 -9.30
CA LEU A 35 -6.40 2.14 -10.03
C LEU A 35 -5.26 3.00 -10.56
N ILE A 36 -4.22 3.24 -9.76
CA ILE A 36 -3.01 3.96 -10.22
C ILE A 36 -2.30 3.18 -11.34
N ARG A 37 -2.33 1.85 -11.31
CA ARG A 37 -1.82 1.03 -12.42
C ARG A 37 -2.67 1.18 -13.69
N ILE A 38 -4.00 1.31 -13.57
CA ILE A 38 -4.87 1.62 -14.71
C ILE A 38 -4.48 2.98 -15.29
N GLU A 39 -4.30 4.00 -14.46
CA GLU A 39 -3.83 5.33 -14.89
C GLU A 39 -2.48 5.23 -15.62
N TYR A 40 -1.52 4.48 -15.07
CA TYR A 40 -0.23 4.21 -15.72
C TYR A 40 -0.40 3.63 -17.14
N VAL A 41 -1.29 2.64 -17.30
CA VAL A 41 -1.56 2.01 -18.61
C VAL A 41 -2.23 2.98 -19.56
N LEU A 42 -3.20 3.77 -19.09
CA LEU A 42 -3.90 4.74 -19.93
C LEU A 42 -2.96 5.85 -20.42
N TRP A 43 -2.10 6.37 -19.55
CA TRP A 43 -1.12 7.38 -19.88
C TRP A 43 -0.07 6.87 -20.88
N ASN A 44 0.43 5.66 -20.66
CA ASN A 44 1.46 5.04 -21.50
C ASN A 44 0.88 4.15 -22.61
N LEU A 45 -0.40 4.34 -22.93
CA LEU A 45 -1.07 3.57 -23.97
C LEU A 45 -0.39 3.72 -25.34
N PRO A 46 0.06 4.92 -25.79
CA PRO A 46 0.74 5.08 -27.08
C PRO A 46 1.94 4.13 -27.26
N GLN A 47 2.74 3.91 -26.22
CA GLN A 47 3.88 3.00 -26.23
C GLN A 47 3.44 1.52 -26.22
N LEU A 48 2.30 1.23 -25.61
CA LEU A 48 1.75 -0.12 -25.44
C LEU A 48 0.86 -0.58 -26.60
N LYS A 49 0.42 0.32 -27.49
CA LYS A 49 -0.53 0.03 -28.59
C LYS A 49 -0.07 -1.09 -29.54
N SER A 50 1.23 -1.31 -29.68
CA SER A 50 1.78 -2.39 -30.51
C SER A 50 1.59 -3.79 -29.91
N GLN A 51 1.21 -3.87 -28.63
CA GLN A 51 1.09 -5.13 -27.90
C GLN A 51 -0.37 -5.64 -27.88
N PRO A 52 -0.57 -6.97 -27.90
CA PRO A 52 -1.90 -7.55 -27.78
C PRO A 52 -2.62 -7.13 -26.49
N VAL A 53 -3.92 -6.83 -26.57
CA VAL A 53 -4.75 -6.48 -25.39
C VAL A 53 -4.74 -7.59 -24.33
N SER A 54 -4.64 -8.85 -24.75
CA SER A 54 -4.50 -10.00 -23.83
C SER A 54 -3.22 -9.92 -22.98
N HIS A 55 -2.12 -9.39 -23.54
CA HIS A 55 -0.89 -9.16 -22.79
C HIS A 55 -1.04 -8.03 -21.78
N LEU A 56 -1.73 -6.94 -22.13
CA LEU A 56 -2.03 -5.87 -21.18
C LEU A 56 -2.89 -6.38 -20.02
N PHE A 57 -3.95 -7.14 -20.32
CA PHE A 57 -4.81 -7.73 -19.29
C PHE A 57 -4.01 -8.68 -18.37
N LYS A 58 -3.16 -9.53 -18.95
CA LYS A 58 -2.26 -10.41 -18.19
C LYS A 58 -1.28 -9.61 -17.33
N ALA A 59 -0.74 -8.50 -17.84
CA ALA A 59 0.16 -7.62 -17.09
C ALA A 59 -0.54 -7.01 -15.87
N MET A 60 -1.78 -6.54 -16.03
CA MET A 60 -2.61 -6.04 -14.95
C MET A 60 -2.89 -7.12 -13.89
N LEU A 61 -3.30 -8.32 -14.33
CA LEU A 61 -3.63 -9.43 -13.43
C LEU A 61 -2.41 -9.89 -12.61
N VAL A 62 -1.25 -10.04 -13.27
CA VAL A 62 0.00 -10.38 -12.56
C VAL A 62 0.45 -9.22 -11.67
N GLY A 63 0.19 -7.99 -12.07
CA GLY A 63 0.47 -6.78 -11.30
C GLY A 63 -0.20 -6.75 -9.94
N VAL A 64 -1.43 -7.25 -9.82
CA VAL A 64 -2.15 -7.34 -8.53
C VAL A 64 -1.33 -8.05 -7.46
N ARG A 65 -0.50 -9.04 -7.83
CA ARG A 65 0.42 -9.70 -6.89
C ARG A 65 1.45 -8.75 -6.28
N PHE A 66 1.96 -7.81 -7.06
CA PHE A 66 2.87 -6.77 -6.59
C PHE A 66 2.14 -5.71 -5.76
N ASP A 67 0.87 -5.42 -6.08
CA ASP A 67 0.02 -4.52 -5.28
C ASP A 67 -0.28 -5.10 -3.90
N LEU A 68 -0.60 -6.41 -3.84
CA LEU A 68 -0.77 -7.14 -2.58
C LEU A 68 0.51 -7.10 -1.73
N ALA A 69 1.67 -7.35 -2.34
CA ALA A 69 2.94 -7.31 -1.63
C ALA A 69 3.28 -5.91 -1.10
N ALA A 70 3.07 -4.87 -1.92
CA ALA A 70 3.26 -3.48 -1.54
C ALA A 70 2.31 -3.07 -0.40
N ALA A 71 1.01 -3.30 -0.55
CA ALA A 71 0.02 -2.97 0.47
C ALA A 71 0.27 -3.73 1.78
N ALA A 72 0.74 -4.98 1.71
CA ALA A 72 1.06 -5.77 2.89
C ALA A 72 2.24 -5.19 3.68
N TRP A 73 3.25 -4.65 2.99
CA TRP A 73 4.36 -3.93 3.62
C TRP A 73 3.86 -2.66 4.32
N LEU A 74 3.03 -1.86 3.64
CA LEU A 74 2.56 -0.58 4.18
C LEU A 74 1.56 -0.74 5.33
N ILE A 75 0.75 -1.80 5.35
CA ILE A 75 -0.24 -2.02 6.42
C ILE A 75 0.35 -2.69 7.67
N LEU A 76 1.55 -3.29 7.57
CA LEU A 76 2.16 -4.04 8.68
C LEU A 76 2.23 -3.22 9.99
N PRO A 77 2.65 -1.95 10.01
CA PRO A 77 2.66 -1.15 11.23
C PRO A 77 1.27 -1.00 11.88
N LEU A 78 0.21 -0.92 11.08
CA LEU A 78 -1.18 -0.79 11.57
C LEU A 78 -1.68 -2.09 12.19
N VAL A 79 -1.33 -3.24 11.60
CA VAL A 79 -1.63 -4.54 12.20
C VAL A 79 -0.91 -4.68 13.53
N LEU A 80 0.39 -4.37 13.60
CA LEU A 80 1.16 -4.43 14.85
C LEU A 80 0.57 -3.52 15.94
N LEU A 81 0.21 -2.27 15.59
CA LEU A 81 -0.47 -1.34 16.49
C LEU A 81 -1.79 -1.90 17.04
N THR A 82 -2.49 -2.70 16.23
CA THR A 82 -3.79 -3.31 16.58
C THR A 82 -3.65 -4.51 17.50
N LEU A 83 -2.54 -5.24 17.45
CA LEU A 83 -2.27 -6.38 18.32
C LEU A 83 -2.01 -5.98 19.78
N ILE A 84 -1.65 -4.72 20.03
CA ILE A 84 -1.49 -4.20 21.39
C ILE A 84 -2.86 -4.25 22.10
N PRO A 85 -2.94 -4.75 23.36
CA PRO A 85 -4.20 -4.87 24.09
C PRO A 85 -4.64 -3.51 24.66
N TRP A 86 -5.16 -2.63 23.81
CA TRP A 86 -5.62 -1.31 24.26
C TRP A 86 -6.86 -1.40 25.16
N PRO A 87 -6.95 -0.56 26.20
CA PRO A 87 -8.18 -0.36 26.95
C PRO A 87 -9.32 0.12 26.05
N LEU A 88 -10.56 -0.31 26.33
CA LEU A 88 -11.75 0.08 25.56
C LEU A 88 -11.96 1.61 25.57
N ARG A 89 -11.65 2.27 26.70
CA ARG A 89 -11.69 3.74 26.83
C ARG A 89 -10.79 4.48 25.83
N TRP A 90 -9.74 3.83 25.31
CA TRP A 90 -8.80 4.41 24.36
C TRP A 90 -9.15 4.09 22.90
N ASN A 91 -10.36 3.57 22.63
CA ASN A 91 -10.74 3.20 21.26
C ASN A 91 -10.75 4.38 20.29
N ARG A 92 -11.09 5.59 20.76
CA ARG A 92 -11.03 6.82 19.93
C ARG A 92 -9.60 7.19 19.57
N ILE A 93 -8.67 7.11 20.52
CA ILE A 93 -7.24 7.35 20.33
C ILE A 93 -6.66 6.34 19.35
N TRP A 94 -6.91 5.04 19.58
CA TRP A 94 -6.47 3.98 18.66
C TRP A 94 -7.01 4.19 17.24
N SER A 95 -8.30 4.52 17.10
CA SER A 95 -8.92 4.75 15.79
C SER A 95 -8.30 5.95 15.06
N GLY A 96 -8.03 7.05 15.78
CA GLY A 96 -7.34 8.21 15.23
C GLY A 96 -5.92 7.86 14.80
N ALA A 97 -5.14 7.21 15.67
CA ALA A 97 -3.77 6.80 15.38
C ALA A 97 -3.66 5.88 14.16
N VAL A 98 -4.55 4.89 14.02
CA VAL A 98 -4.58 3.99 12.86
C VAL A 98 -4.85 4.76 11.57
N LEU A 99 -5.85 5.65 11.56
CA LEU A 99 -6.19 6.41 10.36
C LEU A 99 -5.10 7.43 10.00
N THR A 100 -4.54 8.13 10.98
CA THR A 100 -3.43 9.05 10.76
C THR A 100 -2.22 8.30 10.21
N LEU A 101 -1.84 7.17 10.81
CA LEU A 101 -0.72 6.36 10.35
C LEU A 101 -0.98 5.77 8.95
N PHE A 102 -2.22 5.34 8.67
CA PHE A 102 -2.64 4.92 7.34
C PHE A 102 -2.33 6.01 6.30
N LEU A 103 -2.85 7.22 6.52
CA LEU A 103 -2.70 8.32 5.56
C LEU A 103 -1.23 8.74 5.42
N LEU A 104 -0.52 8.87 6.54
CA LEU A 104 0.90 9.26 6.54
C LEU A 104 1.79 8.26 5.80
N ILE A 105 1.50 6.95 5.90
CA ILE A 105 2.25 5.92 5.18
C ILE A 105 1.82 5.86 3.72
N GLN A 106 0.51 5.81 3.44
CA GLN A 106 0.01 5.53 2.10
C GLN A 106 0.23 6.67 1.10
N ILE A 107 -0.04 7.92 1.51
CA ILE A 107 -0.04 9.09 0.62
C ILE A 107 1.32 9.26 -0.08
N PRO A 108 2.47 9.25 0.61
CA PRO A 108 3.77 9.38 -0.06
C PRO A 108 4.00 8.31 -1.14
N PHE A 109 3.63 7.06 -0.86
CA PHE A 109 3.81 5.97 -1.82
C PHE A 109 2.84 6.05 -3.00
N TRP A 110 1.62 6.54 -2.81
CA TRP A 110 0.71 6.82 -3.93
C TRP A 110 1.25 7.94 -4.81
N ILE A 111 1.71 9.04 -4.21
CA ILE A 111 2.34 10.16 -4.94
C ILE A 111 3.54 9.68 -5.75
N VAL A 112 4.41 8.83 -5.17
CA VAL A 112 5.52 8.22 -5.90
C VAL A 112 5.02 7.45 -7.13
N ASN A 113 3.98 6.61 -7.03
CA ASN A 113 3.49 5.89 -8.22
C ASN A 113 2.94 6.82 -9.30
N LEU A 114 2.28 7.91 -8.88
CA LEU A 114 1.67 8.89 -9.78
C LEU A 114 2.74 9.71 -10.52
N ILE A 115 3.78 10.16 -9.83
CA ILE A 115 4.96 10.78 -10.47
C ILE A 115 5.61 9.79 -11.45
N ASP A 116 5.67 8.51 -11.07
CA ASP A 116 6.28 7.47 -11.89
C ASP A 116 5.55 7.19 -13.20
N VAL A 117 4.29 7.63 -13.33
CA VAL A 117 3.49 7.42 -14.55
C VAL A 117 4.18 8.02 -15.76
N GLU A 118 4.76 9.21 -15.61
CA GLU A 118 5.53 9.86 -16.67
C GLU A 118 7.04 9.67 -16.48
N PHE A 119 7.53 9.56 -15.24
CA PHE A 119 8.97 9.45 -14.99
C PHE A 119 9.61 8.23 -15.67
N VAL A 120 8.86 7.13 -15.80
CA VAL A 120 9.30 5.95 -16.56
C VAL A 120 9.68 6.28 -17.99
N ASN A 121 9.02 7.24 -18.66
CA ASN A 121 9.32 7.59 -20.06
C ASN A 121 10.70 8.25 -20.21
N PHE A 122 11.21 8.87 -19.13
CA PHE A 122 12.55 9.47 -19.13
C PHE A 122 13.65 8.46 -18.76
N VAL A 123 13.38 7.57 -17.80
CA VAL A 123 14.43 6.68 -17.23
C VAL A 123 14.38 5.26 -17.81
N GLY A 124 13.24 4.82 -18.32
CA GLY A 124 13.02 3.47 -18.85
C GLY A 124 12.83 2.39 -17.77
N ARG A 125 12.64 2.78 -16.51
CA ARG A 125 12.37 1.87 -15.37
C ARG A 125 11.48 2.54 -14.33
N ARG A 126 10.74 1.73 -13.55
CA ARG A 126 9.96 2.22 -12.39
C ARG A 126 10.89 2.82 -11.34
N MET A 127 10.42 3.86 -10.66
CA MET A 127 11.18 4.55 -9.63
C MET A 127 11.61 3.59 -8.51
N THR A 128 12.86 3.75 -8.10
CA THR A 128 13.47 3.07 -6.95
C THR A 128 13.84 4.11 -5.89
N SER A 129 14.33 3.68 -4.74
CA SER A 129 14.66 4.55 -3.60
C SER A 129 15.76 5.59 -3.90
N ASP A 130 16.51 5.43 -4.99
CA ASP A 130 17.47 6.41 -5.52
C ASP A 130 16.80 7.72 -5.99
N VAL A 131 15.56 7.65 -6.45
CA VAL A 131 14.77 8.82 -6.88
C VAL A 131 14.53 9.81 -5.76
N LEU A 132 14.46 9.35 -4.51
CA LEU A 132 14.31 10.26 -3.36
C LEU A 132 15.47 11.25 -3.26
N PHE A 133 16.67 10.85 -3.71
CA PHE A 133 17.82 11.75 -3.81
C PHE A 133 17.67 12.72 -4.99
N ILE A 134 17.24 12.23 -6.16
CA ILE A 134 17.04 13.03 -7.38
C ILE A 134 15.97 14.12 -7.17
N LEU A 135 14.88 13.81 -6.46
CA LEU A 135 13.84 14.79 -6.14
C LEU A 135 14.35 15.90 -5.19
N GLY A 136 15.31 15.58 -4.32
CA GLY A 136 15.99 16.56 -3.47
C GLY A 136 16.88 17.52 -4.26
N GLU A 137 17.53 17.04 -5.32
CA GLU A 137 18.38 17.85 -6.21
C GLU A 137 17.57 18.68 -7.24
N ALA A 138 16.32 18.30 -7.51
CA ALA A 138 15.43 18.98 -8.47
C ALA A 138 14.77 20.26 -7.90
N GLN A 139 15.17 20.74 -6.72
CA GLN A 139 14.64 21.97 -6.12
C GLN A 139 14.78 23.15 -7.10
N GLY A 140 13.65 23.84 -7.36
CA GLY A 140 13.57 24.97 -8.28
C GLY A 140 13.03 24.65 -9.69
N LYS A 141 12.91 23.37 -10.08
CA LYS A 141 12.35 22.97 -11.39
C LYS A 141 10.86 22.59 -11.35
N ALA A 142 10.24 22.66 -10.17
CA ALA A 142 8.84 22.28 -9.96
C ALA A 142 7.85 23.10 -10.81
N GLY A 143 8.09 24.39 -11.00
CA GLY A 143 7.20 25.26 -11.77
C GLY A 143 7.06 24.85 -13.24
N GLY A 144 8.18 24.51 -13.90
CA GLY A 144 8.17 24.02 -15.28
C GLY A 144 7.52 22.63 -15.42
N PHE A 145 7.65 21.79 -14.40
CA PHE A 145 6.97 20.50 -14.37
C PHE A 145 5.44 20.66 -14.24
N VAL A 146 4.98 21.59 -13.39
CA VAL A 146 3.55 21.89 -13.25
C VAL A 146 2.96 22.43 -14.55
N SER A 147 3.66 23.31 -15.26
CA SER A 147 3.17 23.84 -16.54
C SER A 147 3.12 22.77 -17.63
N ALA A 148 4.08 21.85 -17.66
CA ALA A 148 4.13 20.78 -18.66
C ALA A 148 3.16 19.63 -18.36
N TYR A 149 2.92 19.33 -17.08
CA TYR A 149 2.23 18.12 -16.62
C TYR A 149 1.02 18.40 -15.71
N GLY A 150 0.43 19.59 -15.79
CA GLY A 150 -0.67 20.01 -14.91
C GLY A 150 -1.86 19.04 -14.89
N LEU A 151 -2.21 18.45 -16.04
CA LEU A 151 -3.28 17.45 -16.12
C LEU A 151 -2.94 16.16 -15.36
N LEU A 152 -1.70 15.67 -15.49
CA LEU A 152 -1.22 14.50 -14.76
C LEU A 152 -1.18 14.78 -13.24
N LEU A 153 -0.74 15.97 -12.84
CA LEU A 153 -0.77 16.39 -11.44
C LEU A 153 -2.21 16.46 -10.89
N LEU A 154 -3.16 16.98 -11.68
CA LEU A 154 -4.57 16.98 -11.30
C LEU A 154 -5.09 15.57 -11.08
N PHE A 155 -4.85 14.64 -12.01
CA PHE A 155 -5.24 13.24 -11.84
C PHE A 155 -4.56 12.61 -10.61
N GLY A 156 -3.28 12.89 -10.37
CA GLY A 156 -2.58 12.40 -9.20
C GLY A 156 -3.15 12.94 -7.87
N VAL A 157 -3.52 14.22 -7.81
CA VAL A 157 -4.19 14.80 -6.65
C VAL A 157 -5.56 14.15 -6.44
N LEU A 158 -6.34 13.95 -7.51
CA LEU A 158 -7.64 13.30 -7.44
C LEU A 158 -7.52 11.85 -6.98
N MET A 159 -6.59 11.06 -7.52
CA MET A 159 -6.37 9.66 -7.11
C MET A 159 -5.92 9.57 -5.65
N THR A 160 -5.03 10.47 -5.22
CA THR A 160 -4.59 10.55 -3.82
C THR A 160 -5.76 10.92 -2.89
N ALA A 161 -6.59 11.88 -3.29
CA ALA A 161 -7.78 12.29 -2.54
C ALA A 161 -8.81 11.15 -2.46
N ILE A 162 -9.08 10.45 -3.57
CA ILE A 162 -9.94 9.27 -3.61
C ILE A 162 -9.41 8.21 -2.64
N GLY A 163 -8.11 7.91 -2.70
CA GLY A 163 -7.48 6.96 -1.79
C GLY A 163 -7.60 7.36 -0.32
N ALA A 164 -7.36 8.63 0.02
CA ALA A 164 -7.42 9.14 1.38
C ALA A 164 -8.86 9.18 1.93
N VAL A 165 -9.77 9.80 1.19
CA VAL A 165 -11.18 9.93 1.58
C VAL A 165 -11.86 8.57 1.60
N GLY A 166 -11.67 7.75 0.56
CA GLY A 166 -12.21 6.40 0.49
C GLY A 166 -11.71 5.52 1.64
N GLY A 167 -10.43 5.63 2.00
CA GLY A 167 -9.87 4.92 3.15
C GLY A 167 -10.52 5.35 4.46
N ALA A 168 -10.71 6.66 4.66
CA ALA A 168 -11.40 7.19 5.83
C ALA A 168 -12.88 6.75 5.89
N VAL A 169 -13.59 6.74 4.76
CA VAL A 169 -14.99 6.28 4.67
C VAL A 169 -15.09 4.78 4.98
N ILE A 170 -14.29 3.95 4.33
CA ILE A 170 -14.26 2.48 4.57
C ILE A 170 -13.91 2.18 6.03
N PHE A 171 -12.97 2.91 6.61
CA PHE A 171 -12.58 2.75 8.01
C PHE A 171 -13.68 3.16 9.00
N GLN A 172 -14.55 4.09 8.61
CA GLN A 172 -15.73 4.46 9.39
C GLN A 172 -16.87 3.46 9.22
N TRP A 173 -17.20 3.05 7.99
CA TRP A 173 -18.26 2.06 7.72
C TRP A 173 -17.98 0.69 8.35
N SER A 174 -16.71 0.27 8.37
CA SER A 174 -16.29 -0.97 9.02
C SER A 174 -16.46 -0.98 10.54
N LYS A 175 -16.73 0.17 11.18
CA LYS A 175 -17.05 0.27 12.61
C LYS A 175 -18.41 -0.36 12.94
N ASP A 176 -19.38 -0.24 12.03
CA ASP A 176 -20.77 -0.66 12.26
C ASP A 176 -20.96 -2.16 12.05
N PHE A 177 -19.95 -2.85 11.51
CA PHE A 177 -19.95 -4.30 11.38
C PHE A 177 -19.81 -4.98 12.74
N ARG A 178 -20.93 -5.48 13.29
CA ARG A 178 -20.96 -6.15 14.59
C ARG A 178 -20.73 -7.66 14.41
N TRP A 179 -19.60 -8.16 14.89
CA TRP A 179 -19.37 -9.60 14.98
C TRP A 179 -20.27 -10.19 16.07
N GLY A 180 -21.22 -11.06 15.69
CA GLY A 180 -22.28 -11.57 16.58
C GLY A 180 -21.83 -12.51 17.71
N ARG A 181 -20.52 -12.83 17.83
CA ARG A 181 -20.00 -13.73 18.87
C ARG A 181 -18.70 -13.20 19.45
N ASP A 182 -18.66 -13.04 20.77
CA ASP A 182 -17.41 -12.70 21.46
C ASP A 182 -16.50 -13.92 21.53
N TRP A 183 -15.26 -13.77 21.07
CA TRP A 183 -14.28 -14.84 21.03
C TRP A 183 -13.37 -14.73 22.26
N GLY A 184 -13.15 -15.85 22.95
CA GLY A 184 -12.17 -15.92 24.05
C GLY A 184 -10.75 -15.57 23.59
N TRP A 185 -9.89 -15.23 24.56
CA TRP A 185 -8.55 -14.69 24.32
C TRP A 185 -7.68 -15.56 23.38
N LYS A 186 -7.78 -16.90 23.47
CA LYS A 186 -7.05 -17.85 22.61
C LYS A 186 -7.35 -17.61 21.13
N ARG A 187 -8.63 -17.47 20.77
CA ARG A 187 -9.04 -17.23 19.38
C ARG A 187 -8.62 -15.84 18.90
N ARG A 188 -8.59 -14.84 19.78
CA ARG A 188 -8.06 -13.50 19.46
C ARG A 188 -6.56 -13.56 19.14
N ALA A 189 -5.78 -14.26 19.95
CA ALA A 189 -4.36 -14.47 19.70
C ALA A 189 -4.11 -15.19 18.36
N LEU A 190 -4.90 -16.23 18.05
CA LEU A 190 -4.84 -16.93 16.77
C LEU A 190 -5.16 -16.02 15.57
N LEU A 191 -6.18 -15.16 15.67
CA LEU A 191 -6.49 -14.19 14.62
C LEU A 191 -5.35 -13.19 14.39
N GLY A 192 -4.74 -12.71 15.48
CA GLY A 192 -3.59 -11.82 15.39
C GLY A 192 -2.40 -12.48 14.71
N LEU A 193 -2.06 -13.69 15.15
CA LEU A 193 -1.00 -14.50 14.54
C LEU A 193 -1.26 -14.77 13.06
N PHE A 194 -2.48 -15.19 12.71
CA PHE A 194 -2.87 -15.43 11.32
C PHE A 194 -2.74 -14.15 10.48
N SER A 195 -3.11 -12.99 11.05
CA SER A 195 -2.98 -11.71 10.33
C SER A 195 -1.52 -11.40 10.01
N VAL A 196 -0.60 -11.61 10.95
CA VAL A 196 0.84 -11.39 10.73
C VAL A 196 1.38 -12.39 9.70
N ILE A 197 1.04 -13.67 9.82
CA ILE A 197 1.47 -14.70 8.86
C ILE A 197 0.97 -14.36 7.45
N ALA A 198 -0.30 -13.96 7.31
CA ALA A 198 -0.87 -13.56 6.03
C ALA A 198 -0.09 -12.39 5.40
N LEU A 199 0.24 -11.36 6.18
CA LEU A 199 1.07 -10.25 5.69
C LEU A 199 2.48 -10.71 5.30
N VAL A 200 3.13 -11.58 6.07
CA VAL A 200 4.45 -12.12 5.73
C VAL A 200 4.39 -12.93 4.42
N VAL A 201 3.36 -13.74 4.23
CA VAL A 201 3.16 -14.47 2.98
C VAL A 201 2.93 -13.51 1.81
N MET A 202 2.07 -12.49 1.98
CA MET A 202 1.78 -11.51 0.93
C MET A 202 2.99 -10.65 0.56
N THR A 203 3.75 -10.14 1.54
CA THR A 203 5.00 -9.39 1.32
C THR A 203 6.06 -10.23 0.60
N ARG A 204 6.11 -11.54 0.87
CA ARG A 204 6.94 -12.49 0.11
C ARG A 204 6.40 -12.81 -1.28
N GLY A 205 5.19 -12.39 -1.62
CA GLY A 205 4.50 -12.68 -2.87
C GLY A 205 3.86 -14.06 -2.94
N GLY A 206 3.52 -14.68 -1.81
CA GLY A 206 2.88 -15.99 -1.71
C GLY A 206 3.82 -17.09 -1.16
N PHE A 207 3.44 -18.35 -1.36
CA PHE A 207 4.16 -19.54 -0.85
C PHE A 207 5.40 -19.95 -1.65
N GLN A 208 6.01 -19.00 -2.37
CA GLN A 208 7.17 -19.28 -3.21
C GLN A 208 8.47 -19.46 -2.40
N LYS A 209 9.39 -20.26 -2.95
CA LYS A 209 10.71 -20.53 -2.32
C LYS A 209 11.52 -19.24 -2.13
N LYS A 210 11.63 -18.42 -3.19
CA LYS A 210 12.34 -17.14 -3.16
C LYS A 210 11.36 -15.97 -2.95
N PRO A 211 11.70 -14.95 -2.13
CA PRO A 211 10.87 -13.76 -1.98
C PRO A 211 10.63 -13.03 -3.30
N LEU A 212 9.50 -12.35 -3.43
CA LEU A 212 9.14 -11.56 -4.60
C LEU A 212 10.23 -10.51 -4.90
N HIS A 213 10.61 -10.40 -6.18
CA HIS A 213 11.66 -9.52 -6.69
C HIS A 213 11.29 -8.97 -8.07
N PHE A 214 12.04 -7.97 -8.55
CA PHE A 214 11.82 -7.32 -9.86
C PHE A 214 11.83 -8.31 -11.03
N VAL A 215 12.65 -9.37 -10.96
CA VAL A 215 12.74 -10.39 -12.01
C VAL A 215 11.43 -11.16 -12.17
N ASN A 216 10.61 -11.26 -11.12
CA ASN A 216 9.32 -11.94 -11.21
C ASN A 216 8.30 -11.18 -12.06
N ALA A 217 8.54 -9.90 -12.36
CA ALA A 217 7.73 -9.12 -13.28
C ALA A 217 8.15 -9.28 -14.75
N GLN A 218 9.32 -9.88 -15.02
CA GLN A 218 9.87 -10.04 -16.37
C GLN A 218 9.25 -11.26 -17.06
N ILE A 219 7.96 -11.18 -17.39
CA ILE A 219 7.18 -12.28 -17.98
C ILE A 219 6.84 -12.06 -19.46
N PHE A 220 7.08 -10.86 -19.98
CA PHE A 220 6.90 -10.50 -21.38
C PHE A 220 8.24 -10.20 -22.04
N GLN A 221 8.33 -10.45 -23.35
CA GLN A 221 9.50 -10.06 -24.16
C GLN A 221 9.60 -8.53 -24.30
N TYR A 222 8.45 -7.85 -24.42
CA TYR A 222 8.40 -6.40 -24.50
C TYR A 222 8.58 -5.75 -23.11
N PRO A 223 9.65 -4.97 -22.87
CA PRO A 223 9.97 -4.45 -21.54
C PRO A 223 8.88 -3.54 -20.95
N GLY A 224 8.19 -2.75 -21.77
CA GLY A 224 7.15 -1.84 -21.30
C GLY A 224 5.98 -2.55 -20.60
N LEU A 225 5.64 -3.78 -21.02
CA LEU A 225 4.63 -4.60 -20.34
C LEU A 225 5.12 -5.11 -18.98
N ASN A 226 6.42 -5.38 -18.83
CA ASN A 226 6.98 -5.75 -17.53
C ASN A 226 6.95 -4.56 -16.55
N LEU A 227 7.05 -3.32 -17.06
CA LEU A 227 6.86 -2.11 -16.26
C LEU A 227 5.40 -1.92 -15.83
N VAL A 228 4.43 -2.30 -16.69
CA VAL A 228 2.99 -2.36 -16.31
C VAL A 228 2.74 -3.35 -15.16
N VAL A 229 3.51 -4.44 -15.06
CA VAL A 229 3.40 -5.42 -13.95
C VAL A 229 3.93 -4.86 -12.62
N LEU A 230 4.88 -3.91 -12.64
CA LEU A 230 5.47 -3.34 -11.43
C LEU A 230 4.71 -2.09 -10.95
N ASN A 231 4.57 -1.95 -9.63
CA ASN A 231 4.20 -0.67 -9.00
C ASN A 231 5.43 -0.08 -8.29
N SER A 232 5.49 1.25 -8.23
CA SER A 232 6.63 2.01 -7.71
C SER A 232 6.75 1.87 -6.19
N THR A 233 5.64 1.63 -5.49
CA THR A 233 5.65 1.35 -4.05
C THR A 233 6.50 0.11 -3.77
N PHE A 234 6.25 -0.97 -4.50
CA PHE A 234 6.98 -2.23 -4.38
C PHE A 234 8.46 -2.03 -4.73
N THR A 235 8.75 -1.33 -5.83
CA THR A 235 10.14 -1.14 -6.27
C THR A 235 10.94 -0.29 -5.31
N VAL A 236 10.38 0.82 -4.82
CA VAL A 236 10.99 1.65 -3.78
C VAL A 236 11.20 0.85 -2.50
N LEU A 237 10.16 0.19 -1.98
CA LEU A 237 10.29 -0.60 -0.74
C LEU A 237 11.36 -1.68 -0.86
N LYS A 238 11.47 -2.33 -2.03
CA LYS A 238 12.40 -3.43 -2.24
C LYS A 238 13.84 -2.97 -2.49
N SER A 239 14.03 -1.74 -2.97
CA SER A 239 15.35 -1.18 -3.23
C SER A 239 15.99 -0.49 -2.02
N ILE A 240 15.21 -0.19 -0.96
CA ILE A 240 15.74 0.36 0.30
C ILE A 240 16.84 -0.56 0.83
N GLY A 241 18.03 0.00 1.08
CA GLY A 241 19.17 -0.72 1.64
C GLY A 241 19.89 -1.67 0.68
N GLN A 242 19.49 -1.75 -0.60
CA GLN A 242 20.26 -2.49 -1.60
C GLN A 242 21.45 -1.64 -2.08
N LYS A 243 22.67 -2.18 -1.98
CA LYS A 243 23.85 -1.56 -2.59
C LYS A 243 23.69 -1.59 -4.11
N GLN A 244 23.78 -0.44 -4.76
CA GLN A 244 23.85 -0.39 -6.22
C GLN A 244 25.12 -1.11 -6.65
N VAL A 245 25.01 -2.11 -7.52
CA VAL A 245 26.18 -2.74 -8.13
C VAL A 245 26.83 -1.68 -9.01
N PRO A 246 28.13 -1.34 -8.80
CA PRO A 246 28.83 -0.41 -9.68
C PRO A 246 28.69 -0.89 -11.11
N LYS A 247 28.30 0.01 -12.03
CA LYS A 247 28.40 -0.30 -13.46
C LYS A 247 29.85 -0.67 -13.73
N LEU A 248 30.10 -1.89 -14.19
CA LEU A 248 31.37 -2.24 -14.81
C LEU A 248 31.43 -1.43 -16.11
N THR A 249 32.12 -0.29 -16.04
CA THR A 249 32.61 0.44 -17.21
C THR A 249 33.60 -0.41 -17.99
#